data_AF-A0A383CYJ1-F1
#
_entry.id   AF-A0A383CYJ1-F1
#
_cell.length_a   1.000
_cell.length_b   1.000
_cell.length_c   1.000
_cell.angle_alpha   90.00
_cell.angle_beta   90.00
_cell.angle_gamma   90.00
#
_symmetry.space_group_name_H-M   'P 1'
#
loop_
_entity.id
_entity.type
_entity.pdbx_description
1 polymer ?
#
loop_
_entity_poly.entity_id
_entity_poly.type
_entity_poly.pdbx_seq_one_letter_code
_entity_poly.pdbx_strand_id
1 'polypeptide(L)'
;MIRYSSNIKLFLLIKVFFIYFIICLKSYADTPKALSDLVILGVDNAPVKIKVFSSLTCPHCANFHIKIVSEIKKNYVESGKVQLIFIDFPLDQAAFNASKLLHCVDQKKQITFLDTVYENQDKWTSGSNINEINNNLKKIVQILGINST
;
A
#
# COMPACT_ATOMS: atom_id res chain seq x y z
N MET A 1 13.52 -62.61 -2.64
CA MET A 1 12.18 -61.98 -2.59
C MET A 1 12.11 -60.67 -1.77
N ILE A 2 13.23 -60.13 -1.25
CA ILE A 2 13.22 -58.99 -0.30
C ILE A 2 13.31 -57.60 -0.99
N ARG A 3 13.80 -57.53 -2.23
CA ARG A 3 14.06 -56.26 -2.95
C ARG A 3 12.81 -55.52 -3.46
N TYR A 4 11.69 -56.23 -3.66
CA TYR A 4 10.44 -55.67 -4.21
C TYR A 4 9.68 -54.79 -3.19
N SER A 5 9.73 -55.15 -1.90
CA SER A 5 9.06 -54.43 -0.81
C SER A 5 9.66 -53.04 -0.54
N SER A 6 10.98 -52.88 -0.72
CA SER A 6 11.69 -51.62 -0.47
C SER A 6 11.34 -50.53 -1.49
N ASN A 7 11.17 -50.89 -2.77
CA ASN A 7 10.82 -49.94 -3.83
C ASN A 7 9.37 -49.43 -3.71
N ILE A 8 8.45 -50.25 -3.19
CA ILE A 8 7.05 -49.84 -2.94
C ILE A 8 6.96 -48.84 -1.78
N LYS A 9 7.70 -49.06 -0.69
CA LYS A 9 7.79 -48.11 0.43
C LYS A 9 8.40 -46.78 -0.01
N LEU A 10 9.44 -46.83 -0.83
CA LEU A 10 10.07 -45.62 -1.38
C LEU A 10 9.11 -44.84 -2.28
N PHE A 11 8.34 -45.52 -3.13
CA PHE A 11 7.34 -44.89 -4.00
C PHE A 11 6.18 -44.27 -3.20
N LEU A 12 5.73 -44.92 -2.13
CA LEU A 12 4.74 -44.37 -1.20
C LEU A 12 5.25 -43.11 -0.48
N LEU A 13 6.50 -43.13 0.00
CA LEU A 13 7.11 -41.98 0.66
C LEU A 13 7.27 -40.78 -0.29
N ILE A 14 7.69 -41.01 -1.54
CA ILE A 14 7.80 -39.95 -2.56
C ILE A 14 6.43 -39.34 -2.85
N LYS A 15 5.37 -40.16 -2.98
CA LYS A 15 4.00 -39.64 -3.17
C LYS A 15 3.52 -38.82 -1.98
N VAL A 16 3.78 -39.26 -0.75
CA VAL A 16 3.43 -38.50 0.46
C VAL A 16 4.16 -37.16 0.50
N PHE A 17 5.45 -37.15 0.17
CA PHE A 17 6.24 -35.91 0.12
C PHE A 17 5.72 -34.96 -0.98
N PHE A 18 5.38 -35.48 -2.16
CA PHE A 18 4.83 -34.68 -3.26
C PHE A 18 3.44 -34.12 -2.93
N ILE A 19 2.59 -34.91 -2.28
CA ILE A 19 1.28 -34.46 -1.79
C ILE A 19 1.46 -33.40 -0.70
N TYR A 20 2.39 -33.60 0.24
CA TYR A 20 2.69 -32.62 1.29
C TYR A 20 3.23 -31.31 0.70
N PHE A 21 4.12 -31.37 -0.29
CA PHE A 21 4.64 -30.20 -1.00
C PHE A 21 3.53 -29.41 -1.72
N ILE A 22 2.61 -30.11 -2.39
CA ILE A 22 1.43 -29.48 -3.05
C ILE A 22 0.50 -28.82 -2.02
N ILE A 23 0.30 -29.45 -0.85
CA ILE A 23 -0.53 -28.89 0.22
C ILE A 23 0.13 -27.65 0.84
N CYS A 24 1.44 -27.68 1.06
CA CYS A 24 2.20 -26.52 1.57
C CYS A 24 2.16 -25.33 0.61
N LEU A 25 2.24 -25.55 -0.70
CA LEU A 25 2.15 -24.48 -1.71
C LEU A 25 0.82 -23.71 -1.66
N LYS A 26 -0.29 -24.36 -1.28
CA LYS A 26 -1.62 -23.73 -1.25
C LYS A 26 -1.92 -22.91 0.01
N SER A 27 -1.10 -23.01 1.06
CA SER A 27 -1.32 -22.26 2.31
C SER A 27 -0.85 -20.80 2.23
N TYR A 28 -0.06 -20.41 1.24
CA TYR A 28 0.31 -19.01 1.01
C TYR A 28 -0.73 -18.31 0.13
N ALA A 29 -1.99 -18.33 0.57
CA ALA A 29 -3.02 -17.49 -0.03
C ALA A 29 -3.05 -16.16 0.71
N ASP A 30 -2.19 -15.22 0.31
CA ASP A 30 -2.38 -13.79 0.61
C ASP A 30 -3.76 -13.42 0.02
N THR A 31 -4.76 -13.20 0.87
CA THR A 31 -6.15 -13.01 0.43
C THR A 31 -6.27 -11.78 -0.48
N PRO A 32 -6.70 -11.92 -1.75
CA PRO A 32 -6.75 -10.81 -2.71
C PRO A 32 -7.68 -9.67 -2.29
N LYS A 33 -8.69 -9.96 -1.44
CA LYS A 33 -9.66 -8.98 -0.94
C LYS A 33 -9.06 -7.94 0.01
N ALA A 34 -7.94 -8.24 0.68
CA ALA A 34 -7.29 -7.30 1.59
C ALA A 34 -6.51 -6.20 0.86
N LEU A 35 -6.31 -6.33 -0.46
CA LEU A 35 -5.42 -5.47 -1.24
C LEU A 35 -6.13 -4.32 -1.94
N SER A 36 -7.43 -4.48 -2.28
CA SER A 36 -8.22 -3.44 -2.96
C SER A 36 -8.40 -2.18 -2.14
N ASP A 37 -8.38 -2.33 -0.81
CA ASP A 37 -8.64 -1.23 0.14
C ASP A 37 -7.34 -0.53 0.58
N LEU A 38 -6.19 -0.99 0.08
CA LEU A 38 -4.88 -0.46 0.45
C LEU A 38 -4.35 0.48 -0.62
N VAL A 39 -3.73 1.57 -0.15
CA VAL A 39 -2.99 2.50 -0.99
C VAL A 39 -1.58 1.94 -1.18
N ILE A 40 -1.28 1.51 -2.40
CA ILE A 40 -0.09 0.71 -2.72
C ILE A 40 0.76 1.39 -3.78
N LEU A 41 2.07 1.32 -3.59
CA LEU A 41 3.07 1.63 -4.60
C LEU A 41 4.03 0.45 -4.77
N GLY A 42 3.95 -0.23 -5.92
CA GLY A 42 4.76 -1.41 -6.24
C GLY A 42 3.94 -2.62 -6.67
N VAL A 43 4.63 -3.72 -6.96
CA VAL A 43 4.02 -5.00 -7.37
C VAL A 43 3.59 -5.84 -6.16
N ASP A 44 2.49 -6.56 -6.29
CA ASP A 44 1.86 -7.31 -5.18
C ASP A 44 2.72 -8.46 -4.63
N ASN A 45 3.57 -9.03 -5.49
CA ASN A 45 4.45 -10.15 -5.17
C ASN A 45 5.85 -9.71 -4.73
N ALA A 46 6.05 -8.42 -4.42
CA ALA A 46 7.33 -7.95 -3.91
C ALA A 46 7.69 -8.70 -2.61
N PRO A 47 8.93 -9.21 -2.47
CA PRO A 47 9.33 -10.02 -1.32
C PRO A 47 9.39 -9.22 -0.01
N VAL A 48 9.51 -7.90 -0.08
CA VAL A 48 9.51 -7.01 1.09
C VAL A 48 8.33 -6.04 1.00
N LYS A 49 7.53 -5.97 2.06
CA LYS A 49 6.41 -5.05 2.21
C LYS A 49 6.71 -4.07 3.34
N ILE A 50 6.72 -2.77 3.05
CA ILE A 50 6.93 -1.71 4.04
C ILE A 50 5.62 -0.98 4.26
N LYS A 51 5.14 -0.99 5.50
CA LYS A 51 3.93 -0.26 5.91
C LYS A 51 4.32 1.12 6.42
N VAL A 52 3.78 2.16 5.82
CA VAL A 52 4.03 3.56 6.16
C VAL A 52 2.77 4.11 6.83
N PHE A 53 2.81 4.25 8.16
CA PHE A 53 1.76 4.93 8.90
C PHE A 53 2.01 6.44 8.84
N SER A 54 1.07 7.21 8.30
CA SER A 54 1.32 8.63 8.06
C SER A 54 0.09 9.51 8.28
N SER A 55 0.35 10.73 8.74
CA SER A 55 -0.67 11.77 8.86
C SER A 55 -0.51 12.80 7.76
N LEU A 56 -1.59 13.10 7.03
CA LEU A 56 -1.54 14.00 5.90
C LEU A 56 -1.23 15.47 6.28
N THR A 57 -1.38 15.85 7.54
CA THR A 57 -1.00 17.16 8.09
C THR A 57 0.38 17.19 8.74
N CYS A 58 1.08 16.04 8.86
CA CYS A 58 2.38 15.98 9.50
C CYS A 58 3.51 16.42 8.55
N PRO A 59 4.33 17.42 8.90
CA PRO A 59 5.42 17.91 8.04
C PRO A 59 6.55 16.90 7.85
N HIS A 60 6.83 16.06 8.87
CA HIS A 60 7.83 15.00 8.73
C HIS A 60 7.35 13.90 7.78
N CYS A 61 6.04 13.57 7.79
CA CYS A 61 5.45 12.64 6.83
C CYS A 61 5.54 13.21 5.40
N ALA A 62 5.25 14.50 5.21
CA ALA A 62 5.41 15.15 3.90
C ALA A 62 6.85 15.09 3.40
N ASN A 63 7.83 15.45 4.23
CA ASN A 63 9.24 15.38 3.85
C ASN A 63 9.68 13.95 3.51
N PHE A 64 9.24 12.96 4.29
CA PHE A 64 9.48 11.55 3.99
C PHE A 64 8.89 11.15 2.63
N HIS A 65 7.64 11.52 2.35
CA HIS A 65 6.96 11.19 1.10
C HIS A 65 7.63 11.85 -0.11
N ILE A 66 7.96 13.12 -0.03
CA ILE A 66 8.52 13.87 -1.17
C ILE A 66 9.95 13.40 -1.48
N LYS A 67 10.78 13.17 -0.46
CA LYS A 67 12.21 12.89 -0.65
C LYS A 67 12.52 11.40 -0.61
N ILE A 68 12.09 10.72 0.44
CA ILE A 68 12.55 9.36 0.75
C ILE A 68 11.75 8.31 -0.03
N VAL A 69 10.43 8.48 -0.18
CA VAL A 69 9.63 7.54 -0.99
C VAL A 69 10.09 7.54 -2.45
N SER A 70 10.50 8.69 -3.00
CA SER A 70 11.07 8.79 -4.35
C SER A 70 12.35 7.96 -4.50
N GLU A 71 13.27 8.05 -3.53
CA GLU A 71 14.49 7.24 -3.51
C GLU A 71 14.19 5.73 -3.37
N ILE A 72 13.28 5.37 -2.46
CA ILE A 72 12.86 3.97 -2.29
C ILE A 72 12.22 3.44 -3.57
N LYS A 73 11.39 4.26 -4.23
CA LYS A 73 10.72 3.91 -5.48
C LYS A 73 11.73 3.53 -6.55
N LYS A 74 12.69 4.43 -6.82
CA LYS A 74 13.74 4.24 -7.83
C LYS A 74 14.63 3.03 -7.53
N ASN A 75 15.05 2.88 -6.27
CA ASN A 75 16.06 1.87 -5.91
C ASN A 75 15.48 0.46 -5.69
N TYR A 76 14.20 0.36 -5.31
CA TYR A 76 13.63 -0.91 -4.85
C TYR A 76 12.25 -1.23 -5.42
N VAL A 77 11.35 -0.24 -5.52
CA VAL A 77 9.98 -0.51 -5.99
C VAL A 77 9.94 -0.82 -7.48
N GLU A 78 10.64 -0.03 -8.31
CA GLU A 78 10.68 -0.22 -9.76
C GLU A 78 11.31 -1.56 -10.16
N SER A 79 12.25 -2.05 -9.35
CA SER A 79 12.86 -3.38 -9.52
C SER A 79 12.01 -4.54 -8.97
N GLY A 80 10.83 -4.25 -8.40
CA GLY A 80 9.92 -5.24 -7.80
C GLY A 80 10.37 -5.83 -6.47
N LYS A 81 11.41 -5.27 -5.83
CA LYS A 81 11.95 -5.78 -4.56
C LYS A 81 11.13 -5.36 -3.34
N VAL A 82 10.52 -4.18 -3.41
CA VAL A 82 9.76 -3.58 -2.30
C VAL A 82 8.38 -3.15 -2.79
N GLN A 83 7.36 -3.40 -1.97
CA GLN A 83 6.05 -2.77 -2.06
C GLN A 83 5.88 -1.82 -0.87
N LEU A 84 5.50 -0.58 -1.15
CA LEU A 84 5.09 0.38 -0.13
C LEU A 84 3.57 0.32 0.05
N ILE A 85 3.13 0.26 1.29
CA ILE A 85 1.71 0.23 1.69
C ILE A 85 1.48 1.42 2.62
N PHE A 86 0.69 2.39 2.18
CA PHE A 86 0.38 3.58 2.96
C PHE A 86 -0.85 3.32 3.83
N ILE A 87 -0.73 3.63 5.12
CA ILE A 87 -1.77 3.43 6.13
C ILE A 87 -2.07 4.78 6.77
N ASP A 88 -3.34 5.15 6.77
CA ASP A 88 -3.80 6.40 7.38
C ASP A 88 -3.58 6.39 8.89
N PHE A 89 -2.93 7.44 9.38
CA PHE A 89 -2.76 7.72 10.80
C PHE A 89 -3.09 9.20 11.08
N PRO A 90 -4.38 9.59 10.94
CA PRO A 90 -4.79 10.98 11.10
C PRO A 90 -4.63 11.43 12.55
N LEU A 91 -3.88 12.51 12.75
CA LEU A 91 -3.61 13.10 14.07
C LEU A 91 -4.56 14.24 14.41
N ASP A 92 -5.35 14.69 13.43
CA ASP A 92 -6.33 15.77 13.57
C ASP A 92 -7.49 15.58 12.57
N GLN A 93 -8.49 16.45 12.70
CA GLN A 93 -9.71 16.40 11.89
C GLN A 93 -9.46 16.68 10.40
N ALA A 94 -8.47 17.52 10.08
CA ALA A 94 -8.14 17.87 8.71
C ALA A 94 -7.44 16.70 7.99
N ALA A 95 -6.49 16.05 8.65
CA ALA A 95 -5.88 14.81 8.20
C ALA A 95 -6.92 13.72 7.97
N PHE A 96 -7.86 13.54 8.91
CA PHE A 96 -8.95 12.58 8.75
C PHE A 96 -9.82 12.88 7.52
N ASN A 97 -10.14 14.15 7.27
CA ASN A 97 -10.89 14.55 6.08
C ASN A 97 -10.11 14.29 4.78
N ALA A 98 -8.80 14.56 4.76
CA ALA A 98 -7.95 14.26 3.61
C ALA A 98 -7.84 12.74 3.35
N SER A 99 -7.72 11.91 4.40
CA SER A 99 -7.72 10.45 4.28
C SER A 99 -9.03 9.92 3.71
N LYS A 100 -10.19 10.48 4.10
CA LYS A 100 -11.46 10.10 3.46
C LYS A 100 -11.43 10.35 1.95
N LEU A 101 -10.92 11.51 1.52
CA LEU A 101 -10.84 11.85 0.10
C LEU A 101 -9.88 10.93 -0.67
N LEU A 102 -8.76 10.53 -0.05
CA LEU A 102 -7.82 9.55 -0.61
C LEU A 102 -8.51 8.22 -0.95
N HIS A 103 -9.47 7.77 -0.14
CA HIS A 103 -10.21 6.53 -0.40
C HIS A 103 -11.43 6.71 -1.32
N CYS A 104 -11.79 7.95 -1.65
CA CYS A 104 -12.82 8.23 -2.65
C CYS A 104 -12.27 8.30 -4.08
N VAL A 105 -10.95 8.38 -4.28
CA VAL A 105 -10.37 8.40 -5.63
C VAL A 105 -10.16 6.99 -6.17
N ASP A 106 -10.17 6.88 -7.50
CA ASP A 106 -9.75 5.66 -8.19
C ASP A 106 -8.39 5.18 -7.65
N GLN A 107 -8.24 3.87 -7.42
CA GLN A 107 -7.01 3.29 -6.88
C GLN A 107 -5.76 3.71 -7.65
N LYS A 108 -5.87 3.86 -8.98
CA LYS A 108 -4.78 4.31 -9.87
C LYS A 108 -4.31 5.75 -9.61
N LYS A 109 -5.14 6.58 -8.96
CA LYS A 109 -4.87 7.99 -8.64
C LYS A 109 -4.47 8.22 -7.19
N GLN A 110 -4.55 7.22 -6.31
CA GLN A 110 -4.28 7.39 -4.88
C GLN A 110 -2.85 7.85 -4.57
N ILE A 111 -1.85 7.33 -5.29
CA ILE A 111 -0.46 7.79 -5.11
C ILE A 111 -0.30 9.24 -5.59
N THR A 112 -0.87 9.60 -6.75
CA THR A 112 -0.88 10.99 -7.23
C THR A 112 -1.61 11.93 -6.27
N PHE A 113 -2.66 11.44 -5.60
CA PHE A 113 -3.35 12.18 -4.55
C PHE A 113 -2.42 12.45 -3.37
N LEU A 114 -1.72 11.42 -2.88
CA LEU A 114 -0.74 11.57 -1.80
C LEU A 114 0.37 12.56 -2.19
N ASP A 115 0.94 12.43 -3.39
CA ASP A 115 1.97 13.34 -3.92
C ASP A 115 1.46 14.79 -3.88
N THR A 116 0.28 15.03 -4.45
CA THR A 116 -0.35 16.36 -4.52
C THR A 116 -0.61 16.97 -3.14
N VAL A 117 -1.16 16.18 -2.21
CA VAL A 117 -1.52 16.61 -0.86
C VAL A 117 -0.27 16.92 -0.03
N TYR A 118 0.77 16.11 -0.13
CA TYR A 118 2.02 16.35 0.59
C TYR A 118 2.83 17.50 -0.02
N GLU A 119 2.94 17.61 -1.35
CA GLU A 119 3.63 18.71 -2.03
C GLU A 119 3.01 20.09 -1.73
N ASN A 120 1.70 20.13 -1.47
CA ASN A 120 0.99 21.37 -1.17
C ASN A 120 0.57 21.48 0.30
N GLN A 121 1.21 20.71 1.20
CA GLN A 121 0.80 20.62 2.61
C GLN A 121 0.63 21.98 3.27
N ASP A 122 1.67 22.81 3.25
CA ASP A 122 1.67 24.15 3.85
C ASP A 122 0.56 25.06 3.30
N LYS A 123 0.12 24.83 2.05
CA LYS A 123 -0.95 25.63 1.44
C LYS A 123 -2.32 25.16 1.92
N TRP A 124 -2.60 23.86 1.91
CA TRP A 124 -3.94 23.39 2.25
C TRP A 124 -4.20 23.35 3.75
N THR A 125 -3.17 23.12 4.57
CA THR A 125 -3.28 23.14 6.03
C THR A 125 -3.34 24.56 6.59
N SER A 126 -3.01 25.58 5.78
CA SER A 126 -3.17 26.98 6.19
C SER A 126 -4.65 27.33 6.33
N GLY A 127 -5.06 27.76 7.52
CA GLY A 127 -6.43 28.16 7.82
C GLY A 127 -6.65 28.38 9.30
N SER A 128 -7.56 29.30 9.64
CA SER A 128 -7.89 29.62 11.03
C SER A 128 -8.84 28.60 11.68
N ASN A 129 -9.54 27.82 10.85
CA ASN A 129 -10.52 26.84 11.27
C ASN A 129 -10.65 25.69 10.24
N ILE A 130 -11.33 24.62 10.64
CA ILE A 130 -11.48 23.41 9.82
C ILE A 130 -12.19 23.64 8.48
N ASN A 131 -13.12 24.60 8.39
CA ASN A 131 -13.85 24.87 7.16
C ASN A 131 -12.94 25.51 6.11
N GLU A 132 -12.08 26.45 6.52
CA GLU A 132 -11.07 27.05 5.65
C GLU A 132 -10.07 26.00 5.15
N ILE A 133 -9.55 25.16 6.05
CA ILE A 133 -8.62 24.07 5.69
C ILE A 133 -9.26 23.11 4.69
N ASN A 134 -10.51 22.69 4.95
CA ASN A 134 -11.25 21.83 4.02
C ASN A 134 -11.47 22.50 2.65
N ASN A 135 -11.72 23.81 2.62
CA ASN A 135 -11.87 24.54 1.36
C ASN A 135 -10.55 24.64 0.59
N ASN A 136 -9.42 24.80 1.28
CA ASN A 136 -8.11 24.80 0.63
C ASN A 136 -7.74 23.40 0.11
N LEU A 137 -8.01 22.35 0.89
CA LEU A 137 -7.87 20.96 0.45
C LEU A 137 -8.69 20.68 -0.80
N LYS A 138 -9.97 21.09 -0.83
CA LYS A 138 -10.85 20.95 -2.01
C LYS A 138 -10.22 21.57 -3.27
N LYS A 139 -9.69 22.80 -3.18
CA LYS A 139 -9.06 23.48 -4.33
C LYS A 139 -7.88 22.68 -4.89
N ILE A 140 -7.08 22.08 -4.01
CA ILE A 140 -5.90 21.32 -4.43
C ILE A 140 -6.28 19.98 -5.03
N VAL A 141 -7.29 19.29 -4.50
CA VAL A 141 -7.68 17.97 -5.03
C VAL A 141 -8.62 18.04 -6.24
N GLN A 142 -9.20 19.20 -6.54
CA GLN A 142 -10.00 19.43 -7.76
C GLN A 142 -9.22 19.13 -9.05
N ILE A 143 -7.91 19.39 -9.07
CA ILE A 143 -7.05 19.09 -10.23
C ILE A 143 -6.97 17.60 -10.54
N LEU A 144 -7.32 16.73 -9.58
CA LEU A 144 -7.32 15.28 -9.72
C LEU A 144 -8.67 14.73 -10.24
N GLY A 145 -9.61 15.63 -10.54
CA GLY A 145 -10.97 15.30 -10.98
C GLY A 145 -11.91 14.92 -9.84
N ILE A 146 -11.56 15.25 -8.59
CA ILE A 146 -12.45 15.08 -7.43
C ILE A 146 -13.41 16.27 -7.41
N ASN A 147 -14.60 16.05 -7.97
CA ASN A 147 -15.66 17.04 -7.98
C ASN A 147 -16.59 16.85 -6.77
N SER A 148 -17.12 17.94 -6.24
CA SER A 148 -18.00 17.96 -5.06
C SER A 148 -19.48 17.81 -5.42
N THR A 149 -19.81 17.11 -6.50
CA THR A 149 -21.18 16.87 -6.96
C THR A 149 -21.75 15.61 -6.36
#